data_AF-A0A816CSX2-F1
#
_entry.id   AF-A0A816CSX2-F1
#
_cell.length_a   1.000
_cell.length_b   1.000
_cell.length_c   1.000
_cell.angle_alpha   90.00
_cell.angle_beta   90.00
_cell.angle_gamma   90.00
#
_symmetry.space_group_name_H-M   'P 1'
#
loop_
_entity.id
_entity.type
_entity.pdbx_description
1 polymer ?
#
loop_
_entity_poly.entity_id
_entity_poly.type
_entity_poly.pdbx_seq_one_letter_code
_entity_poly.pdbx_strand_id
1 'polypeptide(L)'
;MPTNTTNLIAYLQNASTQSNRYISIFIFIFGVLGNILNCIVLSQGKLRTNSCSFLFLISSIASLISILSGLTSRMLAGYAVDLTNTISWLCKLRAFVLFVSRTIAAWSLTFASIDRWFSSSANSEYRKKSSLKNSYRNMYIIILFSFLLYIQLFYCYEANLINTPLKCYGKTVACQLASDLSYAIITIIIPIMGMILFGLLTILNVQKSYRRVCVVTVTKVTKNVQNQRKRWKKADYHLLLMLIVQIILYSIFTLPQAIQKIYSTSTETQIKSALQNAIENLIFNLLLLLTYFSSGMPFYIYTLCGGQIFRKALIDVIRKLCICRR
;
A
#
# COMPACT_ATOMS: atom_id res chain seq x y z
N MET A 1 -28.33 -12.38 34.63
CA MET A 1 -27.26 -12.70 33.66
C MET A 1 -27.30 -11.94 32.31
N PRO A 2 -28.42 -11.38 31.78
CA PRO A 2 -28.39 -10.66 30.49
C PRO A 2 -27.69 -9.28 30.54
N THR A 3 -27.51 -8.69 31.72
CA THR A 3 -26.87 -7.38 31.91
C THR A 3 -25.39 -7.36 31.54
N ASN A 4 -24.65 -8.45 31.76
CA ASN A 4 -23.21 -8.50 31.49
C ASN A 4 -22.91 -8.54 29.98
N THR A 5 -23.72 -9.29 29.21
CA THR A 5 -23.58 -9.39 27.75
C THR A 5 -23.90 -8.07 27.05
N THR A 6 -24.96 -7.38 27.49
CA THR A 6 -25.33 -6.06 26.93
C THR A 6 -24.25 -5.01 27.21
N ASN A 7 -23.68 -5.00 28.43
CA ASN A 7 -22.58 -4.11 28.79
C ASN A 7 -21.32 -4.39 27.96
N LEU A 8 -21.00 -5.67 27.73
CA LEU A 8 -19.88 -6.06 26.88
C LEU A 8 -20.06 -5.62 25.43
N ILE A 9 -21.26 -5.78 24.87
CA ILE A 9 -21.58 -5.31 23.50
C ILE A 9 -21.37 -3.80 23.39
N ALA A 10 -21.91 -3.03 24.35
CA ALA A 10 -21.74 -1.58 24.38
C ALA A 10 -20.26 -1.17 24.48
N TYR A 11 -19.48 -1.87 25.30
CA TYR A 11 -18.04 -1.64 25.42
C TYR A 11 -17.30 -1.89 24.11
N LEU A 12 -17.58 -2.99 23.42
CA LEU A 12 -16.95 -3.33 22.13
C LEU A 12 -17.29 -2.31 21.04
N GLN A 13 -18.56 -1.89 20.97
CA GLN A 13 -19.01 -0.86 20.03
C GLN A 13 -18.36 0.50 20.32
N ASN A 14 -18.24 0.88 21.61
CA ASN A 14 -17.54 2.09 22.00
C ASN A 14 -16.06 2.01 21.65
N ALA A 15 -15.38 0.90 21.96
CA ALA A 15 -13.97 0.69 21.60
C ALA A 15 -13.73 0.80 20.09
N SER A 16 -14.63 0.24 19.27
CA SER A 16 -14.57 0.37 17.81
C SER A 16 -14.72 1.83 17.35
N THR A 17 -15.65 2.57 17.95
CA THR A 17 -15.89 3.98 17.65
C THR A 17 -14.69 4.85 18.04
N GLN A 18 -14.14 4.67 19.25
CA GLN A 18 -12.96 5.41 19.71
C GLN A 18 -11.72 5.11 18.88
N SER A 19 -11.53 3.84 18.48
CA SER A 19 -10.44 3.44 17.59
C SER A 19 -10.56 4.15 16.23
N ASN A 20 -11.75 4.11 15.62
CA ASN A 20 -12.00 4.82 14.36
C ASN A 20 -11.86 6.34 14.48
N ARG A 21 -12.07 6.92 15.67
CA ARG A 21 -11.90 8.37 15.89
C ARG A 21 -10.42 8.74 16.05
N TYR A 22 -9.73 8.21 17.05
CA TYR A 22 -8.39 8.68 17.41
C TYR A 22 -7.28 8.06 16.57
N ILE A 23 -7.34 6.75 16.29
CA ILE A 23 -6.31 6.07 15.51
C ILE A 23 -6.36 6.56 14.06
N SER A 24 -7.55 6.77 13.50
CA SER A 24 -7.68 7.33 12.14
C SER A 24 -7.09 8.73 12.01
N ILE A 25 -7.29 9.63 12.99
CA ILE A 25 -6.70 10.97 12.97
C ILE A 25 -5.17 10.87 12.93
N PHE A 26 -4.59 10.03 13.79
CA PHE A 26 -3.16 9.79 13.83
C PHE A 26 -2.64 9.28 12.48
N ILE A 27 -3.26 8.22 11.93
CA ILE A 27 -2.87 7.65 10.64
C ILE A 27 -3.04 8.68 9.52
N PHE A 28 -4.07 9.52 9.56
CA PHE A 28 -4.33 10.54 8.55
C PHE A 28 -3.21 11.57 8.51
N ILE A 29 -2.85 12.15 9.66
CA ILE A 29 -1.79 13.17 9.75
C ILE A 29 -0.47 12.60 9.26
N PHE A 30 -0.01 11.50 9.85
CA PHE A 30 1.29 10.92 9.50
C PHE A 30 1.29 10.29 8.10
N GLY A 31 0.18 9.72 7.66
CA GLY A 31 0.05 9.11 6.34
C GLY A 31 0.01 10.13 5.20
N VAL A 32 -0.71 11.24 5.37
CA VAL A 32 -0.75 12.33 4.38
C VAL A 32 0.62 13.02 4.32
N LEU A 33 1.18 13.42 5.47
CA LEU A 33 2.51 14.04 5.52
C LEU A 33 3.58 13.12 4.91
N GLY A 34 3.58 11.85 5.29
CA GLY A 34 4.51 10.86 4.77
C GLY A 34 4.42 10.74 3.25
N ASN A 35 3.23 10.49 2.71
CA ASN A 35 3.08 10.34 1.26
C ASN A 35 3.41 11.61 0.47
N ILE A 36 3.05 12.80 0.97
CA ILE A 36 3.44 14.08 0.33
C ILE A 36 4.96 14.22 0.28
N LEU A 37 5.63 14.02 1.41
CA LEU A 37 7.10 14.10 1.47
C LEU A 37 7.74 13.05 0.56
N ASN A 38 7.19 11.83 0.50
CA ASN A 38 7.68 10.80 -0.40
C ASN A 38 7.55 11.20 -1.86
N CYS A 39 6.39 11.76 -2.24
CA CYS A 39 6.15 12.27 -3.58
C CYS A 39 7.16 13.37 -3.95
N ILE A 40 7.41 14.32 -3.04
CA ILE A 40 8.39 15.40 -3.27
C ILE A 40 9.80 14.84 -3.46
N VAL A 41 10.23 13.92 -2.60
CA VAL A 41 11.57 13.31 -2.67
C VAL A 41 11.73 12.48 -3.93
N LEU A 42 10.79 11.59 -4.24
CA LEU A 42 10.86 10.70 -5.39
C LEU A 42 10.69 11.42 -6.74
N SER A 43 10.04 12.59 -6.75
CA SER A 43 9.90 13.42 -7.96
C SER A 43 11.18 14.14 -8.38
N GLN A 44 12.23 14.12 -7.54
CA GLN A 44 13.50 14.75 -7.88
C GLN A 44 14.13 14.13 -9.13
N GLY A 45 14.76 14.97 -9.96
CA GLY A 45 15.39 14.55 -11.21
C GLY A 45 16.38 13.40 -11.08
N LYS A 46 17.07 13.28 -9.93
CA LYS A 46 18.02 12.19 -9.66
C LYS A 46 17.36 10.83 -9.38
N LEU A 47 16.14 10.83 -8.85
CA LEU A 47 15.42 9.61 -8.45
C LEU A 47 14.36 9.20 -9.49
N ARG A 48 13.64 10.15 -10.12
CA ARG A 48 12.61 9.81 -11.11
C ARG A 48 13.15 9.14 -12.38
N THR A 49 14.45 9.21 -12.63
CA THR A 49 15.09 8.50 -13.75
C THR A 49 15.27 7.01 -13.49
N ASN A 50 15.10 6.57 -12.25
CA ASN A 50 15.13 5.16 -11.87
C ASN A 50 13.71 4.57 -11.95
N SER A 51 13.56 3.49 -12.72
CA SER A 51 12.29 2.79 -12.95
C SER A 51 11.59 2.33 -11.68
N CYS A 52 12.34 1.86 -10.67
CA CYS A 52 11.79 1.43 -9.37
C CYS A 52 11.34 2.63 -8.53
N SER A 53 12.16 3.68 -8.45
CA SER A 53 11.79 4.91 -7.73
C SER A 53 10.54 5.57 -8.33
N PHE A 54 10.37 5.52 -9.65
CA PHE A 54 9.15 5.97 -10.32
C PHE A 54 7.92 5.13 -9.92
N LEU A 55 8.05 3.80 -9.80
CA LEU A 55 6.96 2.95 -9.32
C LEU A 55 6.63 3.20 -7.83
N PHE A 56 7.62 3.51 -6.99
CA PHE A 56 7.38 3.96 -5.62
C PHE A 56 6.66 5.31 -5.57
N LEU A 57 6.92 6.21 -6.51
CA LEU A 57 6.21 7.48 -6.61
C LEU A 57 4.73 7.24 -6.94
N ILE A 58 4.43 6.41 -7.94
CA ILE A 58 3.05 6.03 -8.29
C ILE A 58 2.35 5.41 -7.07
N SER A 59 3.02 4.48 -6.38
CA SER A 59 2.48 3.85 -5.18
C SER A 59 2.17 4.87 -4.08
N SER A 60 3.01 5.89 -3.89
CA SER A 60 2.81 6.95 -2.89
C SER A 60 1.64 7.87 -3.26
N ILE A 61 1.49 8.24 -4.54
CA ILE A 61 0.36 9.02 -5.03
C ILE A 61 -0.94 8.23 -4.82
N ALA A 62 -0.97 6.96 -5.21
CA ALA A 62 -2.13 6.10 -5.03
C ALA A 62 -2.47 5.88 -3.54
N SER A 63 -1.45 5.72 -2.69
CA SER A 63 -1.63 5.61 -1.23
C SER A 63 -2.17 6.92 -0.62
N LEU A 64 -1.75 8.08 -1.12
CA LEU A 64 -2.31 9.36 -0.71
C LEU A 64 -3.80 9.46 -1.08
N ILE A 65 -4.16 9.08 -2.31
CA ILE A 65 -5.56 9.04 -2.76
C ILE A 65 -6.39 8.08 -1.90
N SER A 66 -5.85 6.91 -1.56
CA SER A 66 -6.56 5.92 -0.74
C SER A 66 -6.81 6.41 0.69
N ILE A 67 -5.84 7.12 1.29
CA ILE A 67 -5.99 7.74 2.61
C ILE A 67 -7.01 8.89 2.55
N LEU A 68 -6.90 9.80 1.59
CA LEU A 68 -7.81 10.95 1.47
C LEU A 68 -9.26 10.51 1.19
N SER A 69 -9.46 9.53 0.30
CA SER A 69 -10.80 9.04 -0.04
C SER A 69 -11.38 8.14 1.03
N GLY A 70 -10.57 7.23 1.59
CA GLY A 70 -11.01 6.16 2.50
C GLY A 70 -10.99 6.53 3.98
N LEU A 71 -9.91 7.14 4.47
CA LEU A 71 -9.75 7.41 5.90
C LEU A 71 -10.60 8.60 6.36
N THR A 72 -10.81 9.60 5.49
CA THR A 72 -11.62 10.79 5.81
C THR A 72 -13.04 10.44 6.23
N SER A 73 -13.79 9.63 5.46
CA SER A 73 -15.13 9.26 5.93
C SER A 73 -15.12 8.32 7.14
N ARG A 74 -14.03 7.58 7.41
CA ARG A 74 -13.92 6.82 8.67
C ARG A 74 -13.74 7.73 9.88
N MET A 75 -12.97 8.79 9.74
CA MET A 75 -12.89 9.84 10.76
C MET A 75 -14.28 10.43 11.02
N LEU A 76 -15.01 10.79 9.97
CA LEU A 76 -16.38 11.32 10.07
C LEU A 76 -17.38 10.31 10.65
N ALA A 77 -17.22 9.02 10.36
CA ALA A 77 -18.06 7.95 10.92
C ALA A 77 -17.91 7.86 12.44
N GLY A 78 -16.71 8.11 12.97
CA GLY A 78 -16.47 8.24 14.41
C GLY A 78 -17.20 9.42 15.07
N TYR A 79 -17.72 10.37 14.29
CA TYR A 79 -18.57 11.48 14.76
C TYR A 79 -20.03 11.36 14.31
N ALA A 80 -20.42 10.23 13.71
CA ALA A 80 -21.74 10.00 13.13
C ALA A 80 -22.13 10.98 11.98
N VAL A 81 -21.17 11.66 11.36
CA VAL A 81 -21.40 12.65 10.27
C VAL A 81 -20.92 12.13 8.90
N ASP A 82 -20.89 10.81 8.72
CA ASP A 82 -20.42 10.23 7.47
C ASP A 82 -21.55 10.22 6.41
N LEU A 83 -21.50 11.19 5.50
CA LEU A 83 -22.41 11.33 4.36
C LEU A 83 -22.40 10.10 3.42
N THR A 84 -21.35 9.29 3.43
CA THR A 84 -21.29 8.08 2.58
C THR A 84 -22.22 6.99 3.11
N ASN A 85 -22.66 7.09 4.36
CA ASN A 85 -23.64 6.17 4.93
C ASN A 85 -25.07 6.49 4.48
N THR A 86 -25.33 7.70 3.97
CA THR A 86 -26.68 8.16 3.58
C THR A 86 -26.81 8.43 2.09
N ILE A 87 -25.75 8.88 1.42
CA ILE A 87 -25.77 9.27 0.01
C ILE A 87 -25.14 8.16 -0.85
N SER A 88 -25.97 7.44 -1.62
CA SER A 88 -25.55 6.28 -2.41
C SER A 88 -24.49 6.58 -3.47
N TRP A 89 -24.60 7.70 -4.20
CA TRP A 89 -23.58 8.08 -5.17
C TRP A 89 -22.22 8.31 -4.52
N LEU A 90 -22.18 8.98 -3.36
CA LEU A 90 -20.96 9.24 -2.63
C LEU A 90 -20.34 7.96 -2.07
N CYS A 91 -21.16 7.02 -1.58
CA CYS A 91 -20.74 5.66 -1.19
C CYS A 91 -20.04 4.93 -2.35
N LYS A 92 -20.70 4.88 -3.53
CA LYS A 92 -20.19 4.22 -4.74
C LYS A 92 -18.87 4.83 -5.20
N LEU A 93 -18.81 6.15 -5.35
CA LEU A 93 -17.62 6.87 -5.79
C LEU A 93 -16.46 6.68 -4.81
N ARG A 94 -16.71 6.80 -3.51
CA ARG A 94 -15.70 6.58 -2.46
C ARG A 94 -15.15 5.17 -2.52
N ALA A 95 -16.03 4.16 -2.56
CA ALA A 95 -15.60 2.76 -2.63
C ALA A 95 -14.74 2.56 -3.88
N PHE A 96 -15.22 2.98 -5.05
CA PHE A 96 -14.48 2.91 -6.30
C PHE A 96 -13.08 3.51 -6.21
N VAL A 97 -12.95 4.78 -5.78
CA VAL A 97 -11.66 5.45 -5.65
C VAL A 97 -10.75 4.74 -4.66
N LEU A 98 -11.29 4.27 -3.53
CA LEU A 98 -10.53 3.55 -2.50
C LEU A 98 -9.97 2.22 -3.02
N PHE A 99 -10.80 1.39 -3.65
CA PHE A 99 -10.37 0.09 -4.15
C PHE A 99 -9.37 0.26 -5.30
N VAL A 100 -9.67 1.10 -6.29
CA VAL A 100 -8.76 1.40 -7.42
C VAL A 100 -7.40 1.89 -6.94
N SER A 101 -7.38 2.87 -6.02
CA SER A 101 -6.13 3.44 -5.52
C SER A 101 -5.31 2.44 -4.71
N ARG A 102 -5.94 1.59 -3.88
CA ARG A 102 -5.24 0.50 -3.16
C ARG A 102 -4.62 -0.52 -4.12
N THR A 103 -5.35 -0.90 -5.16
CA THR A 103 -4.84 -1.84 -6.18
C THR A 103 -3.68 -1.25 -6.95
N ILE A 104 -3.77 0.02 -7.36
CA ILE A 104 -2.64 0.71 -8.01
C ILE A 104 -1.42 0.75 -7.08
N ALA A 105 -1.61 1.07 -5.80
CA ALA A 105 -0.53 1.14 -4.83
C ALA A 105 0.18 -0.22 -4.66
N ALA A 106 -0.60 -1.29 -4.45
CA ALA A 106 -0.09 -2.64 -4.25
C ALA A 106 0.65 -3.18 -5.49
N TRP A 107 0.02 -3.10 -6.66
CA TRP A 107 0.62 -3.59 -7.90
C TRP A 107 1.86 -2.78 -8.30
N SER A 108 1.91 -1.48 -8.01
CA SER A 108 3.12 -0.67 -8.24
C SER A 108 4.32 -1.20 -7.43
N LEU A 109 4.10 -1.66 -6.19
CA LEU A 109 5.16 -2.30 -5.38
C LEU A 109 5.55 -3.68 -5.95
N THR A 110 4.59 -4.46 -6.44
CA THR A 110 4.86 -5.72 -7.14
C THR A 110 5.73 -5.49 -8.38
N PHE A 111 5.37 -4.52 -9.22
CA PHE A 111 6.17 -4.17 -10.40
C PHE A 111 7.52 -3.57 -10.03
N ALA A 112 7.64 -2.85 -8.91
CA ALA A 112 8.93 -2.40 -8.40
C ALA A 112 9.81 -3.60 -8.03
N SER A 113 9.23 -4.66 -7.45
CA SER A 113 9.93 -5.90 -7.14
C SER A 113 10.38 -6.64 -8.41
N ILE A 114 9.53 -6.70 -9.43
CA ILE A 114 9.86 -7.26 -10.75
C ILE A 114 10.98 -6.45 -11.42
N ASP A 115 10.91 -5.12 -11.38
CA ASP A 115 11.94 -4.23 -11.93
C ASP A 115 13.31 -4.46 -11.25
N ARG A 116 13.33 -4.59 -9.92
CA ARG A 116 14.54 -4.92 -9.16
C ARG A 116 15.08 -6.31 -9.54
N TRP A 117 14.21 -7.29 -9.74
CA TRP A 117 14.61 -8.60 -10.21
C TRP A 117 15.26 -8.53 -11.61
N PHE A 118 14.65 -7.82 -12.55
CA PHE A 118 15.24 -7.59 -13.88
C PHE A 118 16.59 -6.89 -13.80
N SER A 119 16.70 -5.83 -13.01
CA SER A 119 17.93 -5.06 -12.84
C SER A 119 19.07 -5.88 -12.22
N SER A 120 18.74 -6.76 -11.26
CA SER A 120 19.72 -7.64 -10.60
C SER A 120 20.19 -8.83 -11.45
N SER A 121 19.50 -9.12 -12.55
CA SER A 121 19.78 -10.29 -13.38
C SER A 121 21.15 -10.22 -14.06
N ALA A 122 21.80 -11.37 -14.21
CA ALA A 122 23.06 -11.47 -14.95
C ALA A 122 22.88 -11.43 -16.46
N ASN A 123 21.69 -11.78 -16.96
CA ASN A 123 21.38 -11.69 -18.38
C ASN A 123 21.13 -10.22 -18.77
N SER A 124 21.85 -9.76 -19.78
CA SER A 124 21.75 -8.39 -20.30
C SER A 124 20.37 -8.10 -20.88
N GLU A 125 19.71 -9.08 -21.50
CA GLU A 125 18.35 -8.95 -22.03
C GLU A 125 17.32 -8.72 -20.93
N TYR A 126 17.45 -9.41 -19.79
CA TYR A 126 16.58 -9.17 -18.64
C TYR A 126 16.84 -7.80 -18.01
N ARG A 127 18.09 -7.35 -17.89
CA ARG A 127 18.39 -6.01 -17.36
C ARG A 127 17.79 -4.90 -18.20
N LYS A 128 17.79 -5.02 -19.53
CA LYS A 128 17.19 -4.03 -20.45
C LYS A 128 15.69 -3.84 -20.20
N LYS A 129 14.99 -4.83 -19.64
CA LYS A 129 13.57 -4.72 -19.27
C LYS A 129 13.33 -3.79 -18.09
N SER A 130 14.33 -3.58 -17.22
CA SER A 130 14.32 -2.56 -16.17
C SER A 130 14.55 -1.18 -16.82
N SER A 131 13.47 -0.56 -17.25
CA SER A 131 13.50 0.73 -17.96
C SER A 131 12.26 1.56 -17.62
N LEU A 132 12.41 2.89 -17.66
CA LEU A 132 11.29 3.80 -17.44
C LEU A 132 10.15 3.58 -18.44
N LYS A 133 10.46 3.27 -19.70
CA LYS A 133 9.45 2.96 -20.73
C LYS A 133 8.56 1.80 -20.30
N ASN A 134 9.15 0.75 -19.72
CA ASN A 134 8.38 -0.37 -19.20
C ASN A 134 7.59 0.01 -17.95
N SER A 135 8.15 0.83 -17.05
CA SER A 135 7.41 1.33 -15.88
C SER A 135 6.19 2.17 -16.26
N TYR A 136 6.29 3.05 -17.26
CA TYR A 136 5.14 3.79 -17.79
C TYR A 136 4.08 2.84 -18.35
N ARG A 137 4.49 1.86 -19.17
CA ARG A 137 3.57 0.84 -19.69
C ARG A 137 2.87 0.07 -18.57
N ASN A 138 3.60 -0.36 -17.55
CA ASN A 138 3.03 -1.03 -16.39
C ASN A 138 2.03 -0.13 -15.65
N MET A 139 2.34 1.16 -15.46
CA MET A 139 1.41 2.12 -14.85
C MET A 139 0.07 2.17 -15.60
N TYR A 140 0.09 2.31 -16.93
CA TYR A 140 -1.13 2.33 -17.73
C TYR A 140 -1.93 1.02 -17.63
N ILE A 141 -1.24 -0.13 -17.68
CA ILE A 141 -1.86 -1.45 -17.52
C ILE A 141 -2.53 -1.57 -16.15
N ILE A 142 -1.86 -1.18 -15.07
CA ILE A 142 -2.41 -1.27 -13.71
C ILE A 142 -3.63 -0.36 -13.56
N ILE A 143 -3.58 0.87 -14.08
CA ILE A 143 -4.70 1.80 -14.01
C ILE A 143 -5.90 1.20 -14.75
N LEU A 144 -5.72 0.80 -16.01
CA LEU A 144 -6.81 0.20 -16.80
C LEU A 144 -7.38 -1.06 -16.13
N PHE A 145 -6.50 -1.96 -15.69
CA PHE A 145 -6.89 -3.18 -14.97
C PHE A 145 -7.68 -2.86 -13.70
N SER A 146 -7.21 -1.91 -12.88
CA SER A 146 -7.88 -1.53 -11.63
C SER A 146 -9.24 -0.90 -11.89
N PHE A 147 -9.36 -0.06 -12.92
CA PHE A 147 -10.63 0.53 -13.33
C PHE A 147 -11.64 -0.56 -13.76
N LEU A 148 -11.23 -1.46 -14.65
CA LEU A 148 -12.08 -2.57 -15.12
C LEU A 148 -12.47 -3.51 -13.98
N LEU A 149 -11.53 -3.78 -13.06
CA LEU A 149 -11.75 -4.67 -11.93
C LEU A 149 -12.74 -4.11 -10.90
N TYR A 150 -12.96 -2.79 -10.84
CA TYR A 150 -13.81 -2.18 -9.81
C TYR A 150 -14.97 -1.34 -10.36
N ILE A 151 -15.15 -1.26 -11.67
CA ILE A 151 -16.27 -0.53 -12.27
C ILE A 151 -17.63 -1.06 -11.77
N GLN A 152 -17.72 -2.36 -11.48
CA GLN A 152 -18.94 -2.98 -10.94
C GLN A 152 -19.34 -2.43 -9.58
N LEU A 153 -18.46 -1.74 -8.84
CA LEU A 153 -18.80 -1.12 -7.56
C LEU A 153 -19.87 -0.03 -7.69
N PHE A 154 -19.96 0.65 -8.84
CA PHE A 154 -21.03 1.63 -9.09
C PHE A 154 -22.42 0.98 -9.11
N TYR A 155 -22.50 -0.29 -9.49
CA TYR A 155 -23.74 -1.07 -9.44
C TYR A 155 -23.92 -1.79 -8.10
N CYS A 156 -22.82 -2.33 -7.55
CA CYS A 156 -22.86 -3.27 -6.44
C CYS A 156 -22.97 -2.63 -5.05
N TYR A 157 -22.44 -1.43 -4.85
CA TYR A 157 -22.45 -0.77 -3.55
C TYR A 157 -23.70 0.07 -3.37
N GLU A 158 -24.23 0.14 -2.16
CA GLU A 158 -25.37 0.99 -1.82
C GLU A 158 -25.18 1.56 -0.41
N ALA A 159 -25.73 2.75 -0.15
CA ALA A 159 -25.72 3.37 1.17
C ALA A 159 -26.92 2.88 2.02
N ASN A 160 -26.90 3.21 3.32
CA ASN A 160 -27.95 2.91 4.28
C ASN A 160 -28.34 1.42 4.41
N LEU A 161 -27.37 0.52 4.19
CA LEU A 161 -27.60 -0.91 4.40
C LEU A 161 -27.62 -1.26 5.90
N ILE A 162 -28.50 -2.20 6.26
CA ILE A 162 -28.67 -2.76 7.60
C ILE A 162 -28.09 -4.18 7.60
N ASN A 163 -27.61 -4.66 8.75
CA ASN A 163 -27.02 -6.01 8.92
C ASN A 163 -25.75 -6.28 8.11
N THR A 164 -25.05 -5.23 7.67
CA THR A 164 -23.74 -5.32 7.03
C THR A 164 -22.67 -4.69 7.94
N PRO A 165 -21.38 -5.01 7.76
CA PRO A 165 -20.30 -4.44 8.60
C PRO A 165 -20.22 -2.90 8.51
N LEU A 166 -20.75 -2.32 7.42
CA LEU A 166 -20.79 -0.89 7.15
C LEU A 166 -22.10 -0.52 6.47
N LYS A 167 -22.62 0.67 6.74
CA LYS A 167 -23.83 1.17 6.06
C LYS A 167 -23.64 1.40 4.55
N CYS A 168 -22.39 1.63 4.12
CA CYS A 168 -21.99 1.68 2.71
C CYS A 168 -21.28 0.37 2.35
N TYR A 169 -22.00 -0.55 1.71
CA TYR A 169 -21.49 -1.91 1.42
C TYR A 169 -22.14 -2.55 0.18
N GLY A 170 -21.74 -3.78 -0.14
CA GLY A 170 -22.32 -4.55 -1.22
C GLY A 170 -23.80 -4.90 -0.94
N LYS A 171 -24.69 -4.50 -1.85
CA LYS A 171 -26.15 -4.62 -1.69
C LYS A 171 -26.68 -6.05 -1.80
N THR A 172 -25.96 -6.96 -2.45
CA THR A 172 -26.30 -8.38 -2.58
C THR A 172 -25.12 -9.26 -2.17
N VAL A 173 -25.40 -10.49 -1.75
CA VAL A 173 -24.39 -11.52 -1.42
C VAL A 173 -23.40 -11.71 -2.57
N ALA A 174 -23.88 -11.76 -3.81
CA ALA A 174 -23.02 -11.87 -5.00
C ALA A 174 -22.09 -10.66 -5.17
N CYS A 175 -22.58 -9.45 -4.91
CA CYS A 175 -21.77 -8.22 -4.96
C CYS A 175 -20.74 -8.17 -3.82
N GLN A 176 -21.10 -8.63 -2.63
CA GLN A 176 -20.17 -8.74 -1.49
C GLN A 176 -19.06 -9.75 -1.83
N LEU A 177 -19.42 -10.98 -2.21
CA LEU A 177 -18.49 -12.01 -2.68
C LEU A 177 -17.53 -11.48 -3.75
N ALA A 178 -18.07 -10.89 -4.82
CA ALA A 178 -17.27 -10.39 -5.92
C ALA A 178 -16.28 -9.31 -5.47
N SER A 179 -16.73 -8.32 -4.69
CA SER A 179 -15.87 -7.21 -4.26
C SER A 179 -14.86 -7.62 -3.19
N ASP A 180 -15.26 -8.43 -2.22
CA ASP A 180 -14.40 -8.86 -1.12
C ASP A 180 -13.35 -9.88 -1.58
N LEU A 181 -13.70 -10.85 -2.42
CA LEU A 181 -12.74 -11.80 -2.99
C LEU A 181 -11.80 -11.11 -3.97
N SER A 182 -12.31 -10.22 -4.83
CA SER A 182 -11.43 -9.45 -5.73
C SER A 182 -10.42 -8.63 -4.93
N TYR A 183 -10.85 -7.98 -3.85
CA TYR A 183 -9.94 -7.24 -3.00
C TYR A 183 -8.94 -8.14 -2.25
N ALA A 184 -9.40 -9.20 -1.59
CA ALA A 184 -8.53 -10.09 -0.83
C ALA A 184 -7.51 -10.80 -1.74
N ILE A 185 -7.96 -11.34 -2.87
CA ILE A 185 -7.12 -12.16 -3.74
C ILE A 185 -6.27 -11.27 -4.67
N ILE A 186 -6.91 -10.38 -5.44
CA ILE A 186 -6.25 -9.65 -6.52
C ILE A 186 -5.48 -8.44 -6.01
N THR A 187 -5.94 -7.80 -4.92
CA THR A 187 -5.30 -6.59 -4.39
C THR A 187 -4.34 -6.87 -3.23
N ILE A 188 -4.52 -7.97 -2.48
CA ILE A 188 -3.64 -8.30 -1.34
C ILE A 188 -2.79 -9.55 -1.63
N ILE A 189 -3.41 -10.72 -1.76
CA ILE A 189 -2.69 -12.00 -1.79
C ILE A 189 -1.77 -12.11 -3.01
N ILE A 190 -2.28 -11.89 -4.22
CA ILE A 190 -1.49 -12.01 -5.46
C ILE A 190 -0.31 -11.01 -5.46
N PRO A 191 -0.51 -9.71 -5.16
CA PRO A 191 0.60 -8.77 -5.02
C PRO A 191 1.65 -9.20 -3.99
N ILE A 192 1.24 -9.68 -2.82
CA ILE A 192 2.18 -10.17 -1.79
C ILE A 192 2.97 -11.37 -2.29
N MET A 193 2.31 -12.36 -2.90
CA MET A 193 2.98 -13.53 -3.47
C MET A 193 3.98 -13.11 -4.54
N GLY A 194 3.61 -12.18 -5.42
CA GLY A 194 4.52 -11.61 -6.42
C GLY A 194 5.71 -10.87 -5.80
N MET A 195 5.45 -10.00 -4.82
CA MET A 195 6.50 -9.26 -4.10
C MET A 195 7.50 -10.19 -3.40
N ILE A 196 7.01 -11.23 -2.71
CA ILE A 196 7.86 -12.23 -2.03
C ILE A 196 8.67 -13.01 -3.08
N LEU A 197 8.02 -13.54 -4.12
CA LEU A 197 8.68 -14.31 -5.17
C LEU A 197 9.81 -13.52 -5.82
N PHE A 198 9.51 -12.33 -6.36
CA PHE A 198 10.52 -11.50 -7.04
C PHE A 198 11.53 -10.88 -6.07
N GLY A 199 11.15 -10.64 -4.81
CA GLY A 199 12.06 -10.24 -3.74
C GLY A 199 13.12 -11.32 -3.47
N LEU A 200 12.71 -12.58 -3.29
CA LEU A 200 13.60 -13.71 -3.10
C LEU A 200 14.52 -13.92 -4.32
N LEU A 201 13.96 -13.89 -5.53
CA LEU A 201 14.75 -13.99 -6.76
C LEU A 201 15.80 -12.87 -6.89
N THR A 202 15.45 -11.65 -6.46
CA THR A 202 16.39 -10.53 -6.44
C THR A 202 17.53 -10.78 -5.46
N ILE A 203 17.24 -11.27 -4.26
CA ILE A 203 18.26 -11.62 -3.25
C ILE A 203 19.22 -12.68 -3.80
N LEU A 204 18.68 -13.75 -4.41
CA LEU A 204 19.50 -14.81 -5.03
C LEU A 204 20.41 -14.27 -6.13
N ASN A 205 19.88 -13.41 -7.00
CA ASN A 205 20.66 -12.77 -8.07
C ASN A 205 21.79 -11.89 -7.52
N VAL A 206 21.50 -11.09 -6.48
CA VAL A 206 22.49 -10.21 -5.84
C VAL A 206 23.59 -11.01 -5.17
N GLN A 207 23.25 -12.08 -4.44
CA GLN A 207 24.23 -12.98 -3.82
C GLN A 207 25.13 -13.63 -4.88
N LYS A 208 24.56 -14.12 -5.99
CA LYS A 208 25.31 -14.71 -7.11
C LYS A 208 26.18 -13.67 -7.84
N SER A 209 25.75 -12.41 -7.89
CA SER A 209 26.51 -11.31 -8.47
C SER A 209 27.69 -10.92 -7.58
N TYR A 210 27.49 -10.89 -6.26
CA TYR A 210 28.56 -10.61 -5.28
C TYR A 210 29.68 -11.65 -5.36
N ARG A 211 29.34 -12.94 -5.42
CA ARG A 211 30.32 -14.04 -5.58
C ARG A 211 31.14 -13.92 -6.87
N ARG A 212 30.55 -13.48 -7.98
CA ARG A 212 31.25 -13.31 -9.27
C ARG A 212 32.21 -12.12 -9.30
N VAL A 213 31.87 -11.02 -8.63
CA VAL A 213 32.71 -9.82 -8.61
C VAL A 213 33.95 -10.01 -7.72
N CYS A 214 33.84 -10.82 -6.66
CA CYS A 214 34.97 -11.12 -5.78
C CYS A 214 36.14 -11.81 -6.52
N VAL A 215 35.85 -12.54 -7.60
CA VAL A 215 36.85 -13.26 -8.42
C VAL A 215 37.58 -12.35 -9.43
N VAL A 216 36.97 -11.23 -9.86
CA VAL A 216 37.50 -10.39 -10.97
C VAL A 216 38.29 -9.16 -10.48
N THR A 217 38.44 -8.96 -9.16
CA THR A 217 39.07 -7.75 -8.58
C THR A 217 40.60 -7.76 -8.63
N VAL A 218 41.22 -8.48 -9.58
CA VAL A 218 42.68 -8.55 -9.76
C VAL A 218 43.18 -7.63 -10.88
N THR A 219 42.32 -7.13 -11.78
CA THR A 219 42.75 -6.31 -12.93
C THR A 219 42.49 -4.81 -12.72
N LYS A 220 43.55 -4.01 -12.90
CA LYS A 220 43.63 -2.55 -12.73
C LYS A 220 42.58 -1.81 -13.59
N VAL A 221 41.49 -1.34 -12.99
CA VAL A 221 40.51 -0.45 -13.62
C VAL A 221 40.57 0.94 -12.97
N THR A 222 40.52 1.99 -13.80
CA THR A 222 40.64 3.41 -13.46
C THR A 222 39.76 3.84 -12.26
N LYS A 223 40.37 4.51 -11.26
CA LYS A 223 39.75 4.88 -9.97
C LYS A 223 38.39 5.60 -10.09
N ASN A 224 38.20 6.44 -11.13
CA ASN A 224 36.95 7.19 -11.34
C ASN A 224 35.75 6.31 -11.74
N VAL A 225 35.96 5.32 -12.62
CA VAL A 225 34.90 4.37 -13.04
C VAL A 225 34.52 3.45 -11.88
N GLN A 226 35.50 3.05 -11.06
CA GLN A 226 35.24 2.27 -9.84
C GLN A 226 34.41 3.06 -8.82
N ASN A 227 34.71 4.35 -8.59
CA ASN A 227 33.96 5.18 -7.64
C ASN A 227 32.51 5.42 -8.07
N GLN A 228 32.25 5.67 -9.34
CA GLN A 228 30.89 5.73 -9.87
C GLN A 228 30.19 4.38 -9.69
N ARG A 229 30.79 3.28 -10.12
CA ARG A 229 30.18 1.94 -10.01
C ARG A 229 29.88 1.54 -8.55
N LYS A 230 30.75 1.89 -7.59
CA LYS A 230 30.52 1.70 -6.15
C LYS A 230 29.33 2.51 -5.64
N ARG A 231 29.18 3.76 -6.07
CA ARG A 231 28.07 4.64 -5.68
C ARG A 231 26.71 4.13 -6.21
N TRP A 232 26.65 3.65 -7.44
CA TRP A 232 25.44 3.09 -8.03
C TRP A 232 25.03 1.79 -7.34
N LYS A 233 25.98 0.89 -7.06
CA LYS A 233 25.73 -0.33 -6.25
C LYS A 233 25.19 0.00 -4.85
N LYS A 234 25.70 1.05 -4.21
CA LYS A 234 25.21 1.48 -2.88
C LYS A 234 23.77 2.00 -2.97
N ALA A 235 23.41 2.71 -4.04
CA ALA A 235 22.03 3.16 -4.26
C ALA A 235 21.07 2.00 -4.48
N ASP A 236 21.44 1.03 -5.32
CA ASP A 236 20.62 -0.15 -5.57
C ASP A 236 20.45 -1.01 -4.31
N TYR A 237 21.49 -1.13 -3.48
CA TYR A 237 21.40 -1.81 -2.18
C TYR A 237 20.37 -1.15 -1.25
N HIS A 238 20.41 0.18 -1.11
CA HIS A 238 19.44 0.90 -0.27
C HIS A 238 18.02 0.76 -0.80
N LEU A 239 17.80 0.85 -2.11
CA LEU A 239 16.48 0.64 -2.73
C LEU A 239 15.97 -0.79 -2.49
N LEU A 240 16.84 -1.80 -2.59
CA LEU A 240 16.50 -3.18 -2.28
C LEU A 240 16.12 -3.37 -0.81
N LEU A 241 16.90 -2.77 0.11
CA LEU A 241 16.62 -2.85 1.54
C LEU A 241 15.26 -2.20 1.87
N MET A 242 14.99 -1.01 1.33
CA MET A 242 13.70 -0.33 1.48
C MET A 242 12.55 -1.22 0.99
N LEU A 243 12.72 -1.85 -0.18
CA LEU A 243 11.72 -2.74 -0.75
C LEU A 243 11.45 -3.96 0.15
N ILE A 244 12.50 -4.64 0.63
CA ILE A 244 12.34 -5.83 1.50
C ILE A 244 11.60 -5.48 2.79
N VAL A 245 12.01 -4.39 3.46
CA VAL A 245 11.35 -3.93 4.70
C VAL A 245 9.89 -3.56 4.43
N GLN A 246 9.64 -2.85 3.31
CA GLN A 246 8.28 -2.51 2.87
C GLN A 246 7.43 -3.77 2.64
N ILE A 247 7.95 -4.80 1.98
CA ILE A 247 7.23 -6.05 1.69
C ILE A 247 6.85 -6.77 3.00
N ILE A 248 7.79 -6.90 3.93
CA ILE A 248 7.56 -7.57 5.21
C ILE A 248 6.45 -6.86 5.99
N LEU A 249 6.60 -5.56 6.20
CA LEU A 249 5.63 -4.77 6.96
C LEU A 249 4.27 -4.69 6.25
N TYR A 250 4.26 -4.54 4.93
CA TYR A 250 3.02 -4.53 4.15
C TYR A 250 2.27 -5.86 4.30
N SER A 251 2.99 -6.98 4.24
CA SER A 251 2.39 -8.32 4.40
C SER A 251 1.81 -8.50 5.80
N ILE A 252 2.55 -8.14 6.85
CA ILE A 252 2.08 -8.22 8.24
C ILE A 252 0.81 -7.40 8.45
N PHE A 253 0.74 -6.19 7.92
CA PHE A 253 -0.38 -5.28 8.17
C PHE A 253 -1.60 -5.49 7.24
N THR A 254 -1.45 -6.18 6.11
CA THR A 254 -2.55 -6.34 5.13
C THR A 254 -3.09 -7.75 5.00
N LEU A 255 -2.30 -8.80 5.26
CA LEU A 255 -2.78 -10.19 5.21
C LEU A 255 -3.94 -10.47 6.19
N PRO A 256 -3.92 -9.99 7.45
CA PRO A 256 -5.03 -10.21 8.36
C PRO A 256 -6.36 -9.68 7.81
N GLN A 257 -6.34 -8.55 7.11
CA GLN A 257 -7.54 -7.99 6.48
C GLN A 257 -8.07 -8.87 5.34
N ALA A 258 -7.19 -9.46 4.53
CA ALA A 258 -7.61 -10.39 3.48
C ALA A 258 -8.28 -11.64 4.09
N ILE A 259 -7.70 -12.20 5.15
CA ILE A 259 -8.26 -13.34 5.89
C ILE A 259 -9.63 -12.98 6.45
N GLN A 260 -9.75 -11.82 7.10
CA GLN A 260 -11.02 -11.35 7.67
C GLN A 260 -12.09 -11.19 6.59
N LYS A 261 -11.76 -10.65 5.41
CA LYS A 261 -12.71 -10.48 4.31
C LYS A 261 -13.23 -11.83 3.79
N ILE A 262 -12.34 -12.80 3.61
CA ILE A 262 -12.70 -14.17 3.23
C ILE A 262 -13.61 -14.79 4.30
N TYR A 263 -13.24 -14.67 5.58
CA TYR A 263 -14.03 -15.18 6.69
C TYR A 263 -15.43 -14.55 6.76
N SER A 264 -15.52 -13.22 6.67
CA SER A 264 -16.79 -12.48 6.73
C SER A 264 -17.74 -12.89 5.61
N THR A 265 -17.20 -13.11 4.42
CA THR A 265 -17.98 -13.50 3.25
C THR A 265 -18.45 -14.96 3.35
N SER A 266 -17.57 -15.87 3.78
CA SER A 266 -17.91 -17.29 3.94
C SER A 266 -18.92 -17.57 5.07
N THR A 267 -19.01 -16.66 6.05
CA THR A 267 -19.91 -16.79 7.21
C THR A 267 -21.14 -15.87 7.13
N GLU A 268 -21.39 -15.24 5.98
CA GLU A 268 -22.49 -14.27 5.80
C GLU A 268 -23.87 -14.91 6.01
N THR A 269 -24.06 -16.17 5.61
CA THR A 269 -25.33 -16.90 5.74
C THR A 269 -25.55 -17.49 7.14
N GLN A 270 -24.57 -17.40 8.04
CA GLN A 270 -24.68 -17.94 9.38
C GLN A 270 -25.39 -16.95 10.30
N ILE A 271 -26.32 -17.45 11.11
CA ILE A 271 -27.01 -16.64 12.13
C ILE A 271 -26.00 -16.33 13.24
N LYS A 272 -25.61 -15.06 13.38
CA LYS A 272 -24.65 -14.59 14.37
C LYS A 272 -25.35 -13.90 15.55
N SER A 273 -24.85 -14.14 16.75
CA SER A 273 -25.32 -13.41 17.93
C SER A 273 -24.91 -11.94 17.89
N ALA A 274 -25.62 -11.07 18.61
CA ALA A 274 -25.28 -9.65 18.70
C ALA A 274 -23.86 -9.41 19.25
N LEU A 275 -23.41 -10.25 20.18
CA LEU A 275 -22.04 -10.21 20.72
C LEU A 275 -21.01 -10.57 19.66
N GLN A 276 -21.26 -11.63 18.88
CA GLN A 276 -20.36 -12.04 17.80
C GLN A 276 -20.23 -10.94 16.74
N ASN A 277 -21.34 -10.33 16.33
CA ASN A 277 -21.31 -9.20 15.41
C ASN A 277 -20.51 -8.01 15.96
N ALA A 278 -20.60 -7.72 17.27
CA ALA A 278 -19.83 -6.65 17.90
C ALA A 278 -18.32 -6.94 17.87
N ILE A 279 -17.91 -8.18 18.16
CA ILE A 279 -16.50 -8.62 18.11
C ILE A 279 -15.97 -8.55 16.67
N GLU A 280 -16.70 -9.12 15.71
CA GLU A 280 -16.29 -9.14 14.31
C GLU A 280 -16.17 -7.73 13.73
N ASN A 281 -17.09 -6.82 14.08
CA ASN A 281 -17.01 -5.42 13.69
C ASN A 281 -15.78 -4.72 14.29
N LEU A 282 -15.44 -4.98 15.56
CA LEU A 282 -14.23 -4.41 16.16
C LEU A 282 -12.98 -4.90 15.43
N ILE A 283 -12.87 -6.22 15.20
CA ILE A 283 -11.74 -6.83 14.48
C ILE A 283 -11.64 -6.24 13.07
N PHE A 284 -12.74 -6.17 12.32
CA PHE A 284 -12.79 -5.59 10.99
C PHE A 284 -12.26 -4.14 10.96
N ASN A 285 -12.68 -3.32 11.92
CA ASN A 285 -12.25 -1.93 12.01
C ASN A 285 -10.75 -1.81 12.33
N LEU A 286 -10.24 -2.59 13.28
CA LEU A 286 -8.81 -2.58 13.64
C LEU A 286 -7.94 -3.04 12.47
N LEU A 287 -8.30 -4.15 11.83
CA LEU A 287 -7.56 -4.68 10.68
C LEU A 287 -7.61 -3.72 9.49
N LEU A 288 -8.73 -3.03 9.28
CA LEU A 288 -8.83 -2.00 8.24
C LEU A 288 -7.91 -0.82 8.55
N LEU A 289 -7.83 -0.37 9.80
CA LEU A 289 -6.89 0.69 10.21
C LEU A 289 -5.44 0.29 9.97
N LEU A 290 -5.07 -0.98 10.21
CA LEU A 290 -3.74 -1.49 9.87
C LEU A 290 -3.42 -1.36 8.37
N THR A 291 -4.40 -1.56 7.48
CA THR A 291 -4.19 -1.35 6.04
C THR A 291 -3.96 0.12 5.67
N TYR A 292 -4.52 1.08 6.41
CA TYR A 292 -4.21 2.49 6.21
C TYR A 292 -2.84 2.84 6.79
N PHE A 293 -2.46 2.23 7.92
CA PHE A 293 -1.12 2.37 8.47
C PHE A 293 -0.05 1.89 7.47
N SER A 294 -0.27 0.75 6.81
CA SER A 294 0.64 0.24 5.77
C SER A 294 0.74 1.16 4.54
N SER A 295 -0.31 1.93 4.26
CA SER A 295 -0.33 2.94 3.19
C SER A 295 0.38 4.25 3.60
N GLY A 296 0.48 4.54 4.90
CA GLY A 296 1.14 5.74 5.44
C GLY A 296 2.61 5.56 5.80
N MET A 297 3.06 4.32 6.07
CA MET A 297 4.43 4.02 6.49
C MET A 297 5.57 4.19 5.46
N PRO A 298 5.36 4.16 4.11
CA PRO A 298 6.48 4.08 3.15
C PRO A 298 7.54 5.16 3.34
N PHE A 299 7.15 6.42 3.53
CA PHE A 299 8.10 7.53 3.73
C PHE A 299 9.04 7.31 4.92
N TYR A 300 8.51 6.83 6.03
CA TYR A 300 9.29 6.62 7.26
C TYR A 300 10.28 5.48 7.07
N ILE A 301 9.86 4.39 6.43
CA ILE A 301 10.74 3.29 6.03
C ILE A 301 11.82 3.79 5.07
N TYR A 302 11.44 4.58 4.08
CA TYR A 302 12.34 5.07 3.04
C TYR A 302 13.39 6.04 3.62
N THR A 303 13.01 6.85 4.59
CA THR A 303 13.91 7.77 5.28
C THR A 303 14.84 7.05 6.27
N LEU A 304 14.34 6.04 6.98
CA LEU A 304 15.12 5.25 7.93
C LEU A 304 16.07 4.28 7.22
N CYS A 305 15.55 3.45 6.31
CA CYS A 305 16.27 2.36 5.63
C CYS A 305 16.93 2.78 4.30
N GLY A 306 16.43 3.80 3.61
CA GLY A 306 16.99 4.29 2.34
C GLY A 306 18.33 5.03 2.48
N GLY A 307 18.84 5.11 3.71
CA GLY A 307 20.19 5.57 4.02
C GLY A 307 20.43 7.04 3.67
N GLN A 308 21.69 7.36 3.38
CA GLN A 308 22.11 8.75 3.11
C GLN A 308 21.50 9.31 1.82
N ILE A 309 21.02 8.48 0.88
CA ILE A 309 20.53 8.95 -0.42
C ILE A 309 19.18 9.63 -0.27
N PHE A 310 18.23 8.96 0.39
CA PHE A 310 16.91 9.52 0.67
C PHE A 310 17.01 10.70 1.64
N ARG A 311 17.84 10.59 2.68
CA ARG A 311 18.06 11.69 3.64
C ARG A 311 18.69 12.91 2.98
N LYS A 312 19.68 12.74 2.10
CA LYS A 312 20.28 13.86 1.34
C LYS A 312 19.27 14.48 0.38
N ALA A 313 18.47 13.66 -0.31
CA ALA A 313 17.41 14.16 -1.17
C ALA A 313 16.39 15.00 -0.38
N LEU A 314 16.01 14.56 0.82
CA LEU A 314 15.13 15.32 1.71
C LEU A 314 15.76 16.65 2.17
N ILE A 315 17.03 16.61 2.62
CA ILE A 315 17.77 17.81 3.02
C ILE A 315 17.92 18.80 1.85
N ASP A 316 18.20 18.31 0.64
CA ASP A 316 18.31 19.14 -0.57
C ASP A 316 16.99 19.87 -0.88
N VAL A 317 15.84 19.22 -0.64
CA VAL A 317 14.52 19.87 -0.78
C VAL A 317 14.32 20.95 0.28
N ILE A 318 14.60 20.64 1.54
CA ILE A 318 14.45 21.59 2.64
C ILE A 318 15.33 22.82 2.39
N ARG A 319 16.59 22.62 1.98
CA ARG A 319 17.51 23.71 1.64
C ARG A 319 16.98 24.57 0.50
N LYS A 320 16.45 23.98 -0.57
CA LYS A 320 15.87 24.76 -1.68
C LYS A 320 14.66 25.57 -1.24
N LEU A 321 13.77 25.00 -0.41
CA LEU A 321 12.61 25.71 0.12
C LEU A 321 13.01 26.86 1.06
N CYS A 322 14.06 26.69 1.87
CA CYS A 322 14.57 27.75 2.74
C CYS A 322 15.33 28.84 1.97
N ILE A 323 16.07 28.49 0.91
CA ILE A 323 16.85 29.46 0.11
C ILE A 323 15.94 30.26 -0.82
N CYS A 324 14.86 29.70 -1.37
CA CYS A 324 13.85 30.46 -2.12
C CYS A 324 13.01 31.42 -1.26
N ARG A 325 13.20 31.41 0.07
CA ARG A 325 12.46 32.26 1.02
C ARG A 325 13.33 33.37 1.63
N ARG A 326 14.57 33.53 1.15
CA ARG A 326 15.48 34.65 1.41
C ARG A 326 15.72 35.40 0.10
#